data_AF-A0A6I9X6M3-F1
#
_entry.id   AF-A0A6I9X6M3-F1
#
_cell.length_a   1.000
_cell.length_b   1.000
_cell.length_c   1.000
_cell.angle_alpha   90.00
_cell.angle_beta   90.00
_cell.angle_gamma   90.00
#
_symmetry.space_group_name_H-M   'P 1'
#
loop_
_entity.id
_entity.type
_entity.pdbx_description
1 polymer ?
#
loop_
_entity_poly.entity_id
_entity_poly.type
_entity_poly.pdbx_seq_one_letter_code
_entity_poly.pdbx_strand_id
1 'polypeptide(L)'
;MSSAFQASLEGGLSRITQGQPLEVAYGSQITLRNILGKPLPCWLHSHRNTYPIRYENGRGSSHQQQVTCYPFKDVNNWWIIKDPGRQHLVASNPPRPVRHGNIVQLVHGITTRYLNTKL
;
A
#
# COMPACT_ATOMS: atom_id res chain seq x y z
N MET A 1 -1.27 16.35 -13.45
CA MET A 1 -1.61 17.11 -12.22
C MET A 1 -1.19 16.31 -10.99
N SER A 2 -0.63 16.96 -9.97
CA SER A 2 -0.18 16.29 -8.73
C SER A 2 -1.36 15.99 -7.79
N SER A 3 -1.17 15.05 -6.86
CA SER A 3 -2.19 14.74 -5.85
C SER A 3 -2.41 15.89 -4.87
N ALA A 4 -1.36 16.62 -4.49
CA ALA A 4 -1.48 17.78 -3.61
C ALA A 4 -2.38 18.87 -4.22
N PHE A 5 -2.19 19.17 -5.51
CA PHE A 5 -3.05 20.11 -6.22
C PHE A 5 -4.49 19.58 -6.35
N GLN A 6 -4.68 18.30 -6.66
CA GLN A 6 -6.04 17.72 -6.71
C GLN A 6 -6.77 17.77 -5.36
N ALA A 7 -6.04 17.70 -4.24
CA ALA A 7 -6.61 17.76 -2.90
C ALA A 7 -6.96 19.19 -2.47
N SER A 8 -6.41 20.23 -3.12
CA SER A 8 -6.78 21.63 -2.85
C SER A 8 -7.99 22.11 -3.64
N LEU A 9 -8.46 21.34 -4.63
CA LEU A 9 -9.63 21.69 -5.44
C LEU A 9 -10.92 21.23 -4.76
N GLU A 10 -12.01 21.98 -4.93
CA GLU A 10 -13.32 21.57 -4.45
C GLU A 10 -13.81 20.32 -5.20
N GLY A 11 -14.25 19.30 -4.45
CA GLY A 11 -14.67 18.02 -5.02
C GLY A 11 -13.53 17.05 -5.33
N GLY A 12 -13.83 15.95 -6.01
CA GLY A 12 -12.81 14.98 -6.43
C GLY A 12 -11.99 14.40 -5.27
N LEU A 13 -10.67 14.63 -5.27
CA LEU A 13 -9.76 14.09 -4.27
C LEU A 13 -9.92 14.76 -2.89
N SER A 14 -10.27 16.05 -2.83
CA SER A 14 -10.43 16.76 -1.56
C SER A 14 -11.50 16.14 -0.67
N ARG A 15 -12.63 15.69 -1.24
CA ARG A 15 -13.70 14.97 -0.52
C ARG A 15 -13.24 13.66 0.13
N ILE A 16 -12.21 13.03 -0.42
CA ILE A 16 -11.68 11.75 0.09
C ILE A 16 -10.63 12.01 1.17
N THR A 17 -9.85 13.07 1.02
CA THR A 17 -8.76 13.40 1.95
C THR A 17 -9.21 14.29 3.11
N GLN A 18 -10.39 14.91 3.03
CA GLN A 18 -10.93 15.76 4.07
C GLN A 18 -11.10 14.98 5.39
N GLY A 19 -10.51 15.50 6.46
CA GLY A 19 -10.54 14.87 7.79
C GLY A 19 -9.62 13.66 7.97
N GLN A 20 -8.83 13.29 6.95
CA GLN A 20 -7.82 12.25 7.13
C GLN A 20 -6.67 12.78 8.02
N PRO A 21 -6.09 11.92 8.88
CA PRO A 21 -4.92 12.29 9.67
C PRO A 21 -3.76 12.75 8.78
N LEU A 22 -3.10 13.84 9.19
CA LEU A 22 -1.92 14.36 8.48
C LEU A 22 -0.68 13.48 8.70
N GLU A 23 -0.58 12.86 9.88
CA GLU A 23 0.54 11.98 10.22
C GLU A 23 0.15 10.51 10.02
N VAL A 24 1.06 9.75 9.40
CA VAL A 24 0.94 8.29 9.32
C VAL A 24 1.42 7.66 10.62
N ALA A 25 0.64 6.72 11.15
CA ALA A 25 0.92 6.01 12.40
C ALA A 25 1.00 4.50 12.17
N TYR A 26 1.58 3.79 13.13
CA TYR A 26 1.44 2.33 13.16
C TYR A 26 -0.04 1.97 13.36
N GLY A 27 -0.52 1.03 12.55
CA GLY A 27 -1.93 0.65 12.43
C GLY A 27 -2.72 1.49 11.42
N SER A 28 -2.13 2.53 10.81
CA SER A 28 -2.80 3.30 9.76
C SER A 28 -3.07 2.42 8.53
N GLN A 29 -4.28 2.55 8.01
CA GLN A 29 -4.67 2.04 6.70
C GLN A 29 -4.37 3.10 5.64
N ILE A 30 -3.57 2.76 4.63
CA ILE A 30 -3.06 3.69 3.63
C ILE A 30 -3.21 3.12 2.22
N THR A 31 -3.11 4.00 1.23
CA THR A 31 -2.84 3.62 -0.16
C THR A 31 -1.53 4.29 -0.60
N LEU A 32 -0.68 3.56 -1.31
CA LEU A 32 0.62 4.06 -1.78
C LEU A 32 0.55 4.30 -3.28
N ARG A 33 0.87 5.52 -3.73
CA ARG A 33 0.84 5.91 -5.14
C ARG A 33 2.26 6.19 -5.63
N ASN A 34 2.63 5.60 -6.76
CA ASN A 34 3.88 5.91 -7.44
C ASN A 34 3.81 7.32 -8.07
N ILE A 35 4.80 8.16 -7.78
CA ILE A 35 4.92 9.53 -8.32
C ILE A 35 5.81 9.61 -9.58
N LEU A 36 6.64 8.60 -9.84
CA LEU A 36 7.61 8.56 -10.95
C LEU A 36 7.15 7.70 -12.14
N GLY A 37 6.09 6.91 -11.98
CA GLY A 37 5.56 6.03 -13.02
C GLY A 37 5.03 6.81 -14.22
N LYS A 38 5.83 6.89 -15.28
CA LYS A 38 5.35 7.26 -16.62
C LYS A 38 4.97 5.98 -17.37
N PRO A 39 3.88 5.96 -18.17
CA PRO A 39 3.04 7.10 -18.53
C PRO A 39 1.87 7.40 -17.57
N LEU A 40 1.52 6.47 -16.66
CA LEU A 40 0.34 6.60 -15.81
C LEU A 40 0.64 6.39 -14.32
N PRO A 41 0.03 7.20 -13.43
CA PRO A 41 0.10 6.96 -12.01
C PRO A 41 -0.57 5.62 -11.67
N CYS A 42 0.00 4.91 -10.72
CA CYS A 42 -0.56 3.65 -10.24
C CYS A 42 -0.33 3.49 -8.74
N TRP A 43 -1.15 2.64 -8.13
CA TRP A 43 -1.12 2.33 -6.70
C TRP A 43 -0.49 0.96 -6.48
N LEU A 44 0.19 0.80 -5.35
CA LEU A 44 0.62 -0.50 -4.86
C LEU A 44 -0.63 -1.36 -4.62
N HIS A 45 -0.74 -2.44 -5.38
CA HIS A 45 -1.95 -3.24 -5.47
C HIS A 45 -1.64 -4.72 -5.26
N SER A 46 -2.56 -5.46 -4.63
CA SER A 46 -2.44 -6.92 -4.54
C SER A 46 -3.80 -7.61 -4.55
N HIS A 47 -3.89 -8.77 -5.19
CA HIS A 47 -5.12 -9.56 -5.29
C HIS A 47 -4.78 -11.04 -5.08
N ARG A 48 -5.79 -11.92 -4.96
CA ARG A 48 -5.57 -13.32 -4.50
C ARG A 48 -4.73 -14.19 -5.44
N ASN A 49 -4.47 -13.77 -6.67
CA ASN A 49 -3.69 -14.54 -7.62
C ASN A 49 -2.21 -14.58 -7.21
N THR A 50 -1.54 -15.68 -7.57
CA THR A 50 -0.12 -15.93 -7.33
C THR A 50 0.66 -15.88 -8.64
N TYR A 51 1.96 -15.63 -8.56
CA TYR A 51 2.84 -15.78 -9.73
C TYR A 51 2.87 -17.24 -10.19
N PRO A 52 2.95 -17.54 -11.50
CA PRO A 52 3.11 -18.91 -12.00
C PRO A 52 4.33 -19.61 -11.38
N ILE A 53 4.21 -20.90 -11.05
CA ILE A 53 5.36 -21.69 -10.55
C ILE A 53 6.48 -21.71 -11.59
N ARG A 54 6.10 -21.91 -12.87
CA ARG A 54 6.99 -21.88 -14.02
C ARG A 54 6.37 -21.00 -15.11
N TYR A 55 7.21 -20.17 -15.73
CA TYR A 55 6.86 -19.40 -16.92
C TYR A 55 7.25 -20.16 -18.19
N GLU A 56 6.70 -19.77 -19.34
CA GLU A 56 6.98 -20.40 -20.65
C GLU A 56 8.46 -20.36 -21.03
N ASN A 57 9.19 -19.33 -20.59
CA ASN A 57 10.63 -19.20 -20.78
C ASN A 57 11.48 -20.00 -19.78
N GLY A 58 10.88 -20.92 -19.01
CA GLY A 58 11.56 -21.79 -18.06
C GLY A 58 11.89 -21.16 -16.71
N ARG A 59 11.66 -19.86 -16.50
CA ARG A 59 11.88 -19.20 -15.21
C ARG A 59 10.93 -19.77 -14.14
N GLY A 60 11.45 -19.99 -12.94
CA GLY A 60 10.65 -20.34 -11.77
C GLY A 60 10.25 -19.11 -10.94
N SER A 61 9.20 -19.22 -10.14
CA SER A 61 8.89 -18.27 -9.07
C SER A 61 8.59 -18.99 -7.75
N SER A 62 8.56 -18.24 -6.65
CA SER A 62 8.15 -18.73 -5.34
C SER A 62 6.66 -19.06 -5.21
N HIS A 63 5.87 -18.86 -6.29
CA HIS A 63 4.42 -19.04 -6.32
C HIS A 63 3.67 -18.23 -5.24
N GLN A 64 4.22 -17.07 -4.87
CA GLN A 64 3.62 -16.18 -3.89
C GLN A 64 2.65 -15.19 -4.52
N GLN A 65 1.92 -14.48 -3.66
CA GLN A 65 0.89 -13.52 -4.07
C GLN A 65 1.49 -12.43 -4.97
N GLN A 66 0.77 -12.09 -6.04
CA GLN A 66 1.16 -11.00 -6.92
C GLN A 66 0.98 -9.65 -6.23
N VAL A 67 1.98 -8.80 -6.38
CA VAL A 67 1.91 -7.38 -6.01
C VAL A 67 2.27 -6.58 -7.26
N THR A 68 1.37 -5.71 -7.68
CA THR A 68 1.45 -4.99 -8.97
C THR A 68 1.24 -3.50 -8.77
N CYS A 69 1.37 -2.74 -9.86
CA CYS A 69 1.01 -1.33 -9.90
C CYS A 69 -0.28 -1.17 -10.71
N TYR A 70 -1.39 -0.84 -10.04
CA TYR A 70 -2.72 -0.75 -10.65
C TYR A 70 -3.16 0.71 -10.83
N PRO A 71 -3.66 1.13 -12.00
CA PRO A 71 -3.89 2.56 -12.31
C PRO A 71 -5.23 3.12 -11.82
N PHE A 72 -6.08 2.34 -11.15
CA PHE A 72 -7.38 2.79 -10.67
C PHE A 72 -7.52 2.65 -9.14
N LYS A 73 -8.47 3.38 -8.56
CA LYS A 73 -8.83 3.27 -7.15
C LYS A 73 -9.55 1.93 -6.93
N ASP A 74 -9.07 1.14 -5.97
CA ASP A 74 -9.58 -0.19 -5.68
C ASP A 74 -9.39 -0.52 -4.18
N VAL A 75 -10.25 -1.37 -3.63
CA VAL A 75 -10.13 -1.86 -2.23
C VAL A 75 -8.86 -2.70 -2.02
N ASN A 76 -8.31 -3.28 -3.08
CA ASN A 76 -7.06 -4.02 -3.11
C ASN A 76 -5.81 -3.12 -3.17
N ASN A 77 -5.99 -1.79 -3.11
CA ASN A 77 -4.87 -0.85 -2.98
C ASN A 77 -4.55 -0.51 -1.51
N TRP A 78 -5.31 -1.06 -0.56
CA TRP A 78 -5.19 -0.74 0.87
C TRP A 78 -4.10 -1.59 1.54
N TRP A 79 -3.25 -0.92 2.31
CA TRP A 79 -2.17 -1.51 3.10
C TRP A 79 -2.20 -0.98 4.53
N ILE A 80 -1.76 -1.81 5.48
CA ILE A 80 -1.63 -1.45 6.88
C ILE A 80 -0.15 -1.27 7.20
N ILE A 81 0.19 -0.14 7.85
CA ILE A 81 1.52 0.07 8.43
C ILE A 81 1.63 -0.71 9.73
N LYS A 82 2.32 -1.85 9.71
CA LYS A 82 2.53 -2.70 10.89
C LYS A 82 3.90 -2.46 11.51
N ASP A 83 3.93 -2.45 12.84
CA ASP A 83 5.15 -2.51 13.64
C ASP A 83 5.73 -3.94 13.62
N PRO A 84 6.97 -4.17 13.17
CA PRO A 84 7.58 -5.50 13.17
C PRO A 84 7.68 -6.11 14.58
N GLY A 85 7.82 -5.29 15.63
CA GLY A 85 7.95 -5.75 17.01
C GLY A 85 6.62 -6.05 17.72
N ARG A 86 5.47 -5.85 17.07
CA ARG A 86 4.14 -6.08 17.65
C ARG A 86 3.32 -7.06 16.80
N GLN A 87 2.48 -7.84 17.47
CA GLN A 87 1.57 -8.76 16.78
C GLN A 87 0.28 -8.09 16.29
N HIS A 88 -0.24 -7.11 17.04
CA HIS A 88 -1.49 -6.45 16.71
C HIS A 88 -1.33 -5.46 15.55
N LEU A 89 -2.34 -5.42 14.67
CA LEU A 89 -2.44 -4.48 13.54
C LEU A 89 -3.16 -3.18 13.90
N VAL A 90 -3.73 -3.10 15.11
CA VAL A 90 -4.57 -1.97 15.54
C VAL A 90 -3.68 -0.80 15.97
N ALA A 91 -4.09 0.41 15.61
CA ALA A 91 -3.45 1.63 16.08
C ALA A 91 -3.55 1.74 17.61
N SER A 92 -2.48 2.21 18.26
CA SER A 92 -2.51 2.52 19.68
C SER A 92 -3.37 3.76 19.97
N ASN A 93 -3.77 3.93 21.24
CA ASN A 93 -4.37 5.17 21.72
C ASN A 93 -3.48 5.77 22.84
N PRO A 94 -2.78 6.89 22.61
CA PRO A 94 -2.76 7.68 21.37
C PRO A 94 -2.02 6.97 20.21
N PRO A 95 -2.30 7.31 18.93
CA PRO A 95 -1.60 6.75 17.78
C PRO A 95 -0.10 7.02 17.84
N ARG A 96 0.71 5.99 17.57
CA ARG A 96 2.18 6.13 17.51
C ARG A 96 2.61 6.52 16.10
N PRO A 97 3.10 7.75 15.86
CA PRO A 97 3.49 8.19 14.53
C PRO A 97 4.70 7.41 14.00
N VAL A 98 4.73 7.18 12.69
CA VAL A 98 5.89 6.65 11.98
C VAL A 98 6.82 7.80 11.64
N ARG A 99 8.09 7.70 12.06
CA ARG A 99 9.10 8.72 11.80
C ARG A 99 10.13 8.22 10.78
N HIS A 100 10.89 9.16 10.22
CA HIS A 100 12.03 8.84 9.36
C HIS A 100 12.99 7.87 10.07
N GLY A 101 13.51 6.88 9.34
CA GLY A 101 14.38 5.83 9.86
C GLY A 101 13.66 4.70 10.60
N ASN A 102 12.34 4.77 10.81
CA ASN A 102 11.58 3.67 11.41
C ASN A 102 11.37 2.52 10.42
N ILE A 103 11.42 1.30 10.94
CA ILE A 103 11.09 0.08 10.19
C ILE A 103 9.59 -0.16 10.29
N VAL A 104 8.98 -0.49 9.15
CA VAL A 104 7.57 -0.85 9.02
C VAL A 104 7.44 -2.13 8.19
N GLN A 105 6.38 -2.88 8.44
CA GLN A 105 5.92 -3.96 7.57
C GLN A 105 4.63 -3.51 6.88
N LEU A 106 4.52 -3.73 5.57
CA LEU A 106 3.29 -3.50 4.84
C LEU A 106 2.47 -4.78 4.81
N VAL A 107 1.24 -4.72 5.34
CA VAL A 107 0.28 -5.83 5.32
C VAL A 107 -0.87 -5.48 4.40
N HIS A 108 -1.17 -6.32 3.42
CA HIS A 108 -2.26 -6.06 2.49
C HIS A 108 -3.61 -6.14 3.21
N GLY A 109 -4.46 -5.12 3.05
CA GLY A 109 -5.70 -4.97 3.83
C GLY A 109 -6.72 -6.07 3.61
N ILE A 110 -6.80 -6.61 2.38
CA ILE A 110 -7.80 -7.63 2.03
C ILE A 110 -7.29 -9.07 2.26
N THR A 111 -6.04 -9.35 1.90
CA THR A 111 -5.49 -10.72 1.93
C THR A 111 -4.61 -11.02 3.13
N THR A 112 -4.36 -10.02 3.98
CA THR A 112 -3.53 -10.10 5.20
C THR A 112 -2.11 -10.65 4.97
N ARG A 113 -1.65 -10.69 3.72
CA ARG A 113 -0.27 -11.07 3.37
C ARG A 113 0.67 -9.89 3.55
N TYR A 114 1.90 -10.21 3.93
CA TYR A 114 2.98 -9.24 3.99
C TYR A 114 3.50 -8.93 2.60
N LEU A 115 3.86 -7.67 2.36
CA LEU A 115 4.77 -7.35 1.26
C LEU A 115 6.14 -7.95 1.57
N ASN A 116 6.69 -8.68 0.63
CA ASN A 116 7.99 -9.30 0.79
C ASN A 116 8.76 -9.36 -0.53
N THR A 117 10.08 -9.40 -0.42
CA THR A 117 10.97 -9.75 -1.52
C THR A 117 11.47 -11.17 -1.29
N LYS A 118 11.39 -12.00 -2.33
CA LYS A 118 12.01 -13.31 -2.35
C LYS A 118 13.05 -13.29 -3.46
N LEU A 119 14.28 -13.63 -3.08
CA LEU A 119 15.33 -13.99 -4.03
C LEU A 119 15.05 -15.39 -4.56
#